data_AF-A0A832ZRN0-F1
#
_entry.id   AF-A0A832ZRN0-F1
#
_cell.length_a   1.000
_cell.length_b   1.000
_cell.length_c   1.000
_cell.angle_alpha   90.00
_cell.angle_beta   90.00
_cell.angle_gamma   90.00
#
_symmetry.space_group_name_H-M   'P 1'
#
loop_
_entity.id
_entity.type
_entity.pdbx_description
1 polymer ?
#
loop_
_entity_poly.entity_id
_entity_poly.type
_entity_poly.pdbx_seq_one_letter_code
_entity_poly.pdbx_strand_id
1 'polypeptide(L)'
;MVGMEELKRKFIELLDKDNEFRYLIMGYLGLSEVMKRLEGHDRKFNEVITELKRHSEILEKHDRKFNEVITELKRHSEILEKHDRKFNEI
;
A
#
# COMPACT_ATOMS: atom_id res chain seq x y z
N MET A 1 20.92 -9.47 50.94
CA MET A 1 19.59 -9.13 50.41
C MET A 1 19.80 -8.51 49.03
N VAL A 2 19.29 -9.11 47.96
CA VAL A 2 19.43 -8.53 46.62
C VAL A 2 18.67 -7.21 46.59
N GLY A 3 19.36 -6.12 46.21
CA GLY A 3 18.73 -4.81 46.09
C GLY A 3 17.77 -4.75 44.90
N MET A 4 16.74 -3.91 44.98
CA MET A 4 15.73 -3.76 43.93
C MET A 4 16.34 -3.49 42.54
N GLU A 5 17.41 -2.71 42.47
CA GLU A 5 18.11 -2.40 41.21
C GLU A 5 18.85 -3.62 40.62
N GLU A 6 19.40 -4.49 41.48
CA GLU A 6 19.99 -5.74 41.01
C GLU A 6 18.92 -6.71 40.49
N LEU A 7 17.74 -6.74 41.11
CA LEU A 7 16.62 -7.54 40.63
C LEU A 7 16.11 -7.06 39.27
N LYS A 8 15.89 -5.75 39.10
CA LYS A 8 15.48 -5.18 37.80
C LYS A 8 16.49 -5.51 36.70
N ARG A 9 17.79 -5.36 36.97
CA ARG A 9 18.84 -5.71 36.01
C ARG A 9 18.77 -7.19 35.59
N LYS A 10 18.67 -8.11 36.56
CA LYS A 10 18.54 -9.54 36.27
C LYS A 10 17.26 -9.86 35.49
N PHE A 11 16.16 -9.17 35.76
CA PHE A 11 14.91 -9.33 35.03
C PHE A 11 15.04 -8.93 33.56
N ILE A 12 15.66 -7.77 33.27
CA ILE A 12 15.92 -7.33 31.90
C ILE A 12 16.88 -8.28 31.18
N GLU A 13 17.96 -8.72 31.84
CA GLU A 13 18.88 -9.70 31.24
C GLU A 13 18.18 -11.02 30.86
N LEU A 14 17.23 -11.48 31.67
CA LEU A 14 16.43 -12.66 31.36
C LEU A 14 15.50 -12.41 30.17
N LEU A 15 14.83 -11.25 30.11
CA LEU A 15 14.04 -10.89 28.93
C LEU A 15 14.88 -10.89 27.65
N ASP A 16 16.15 -10.48 27.72
CA ASP A 16 17.04 -10.43 26.57
C ASP A 16 17.60 -11.79 26.16
N LYS A 17 18.01 -12.62 27.13
CA LYS A 17 18.72 -13.88 26.89
C LYS A 17 17.81 -15.10 26.75
N ASP A 18 16.64 -15.07 27.39
CA ASP A 18 15.71 -16.20 27.42
C ASP A 18 14.44 -15.87 26.63
N ASN A 19 14.33 -16.47 25.44
CA ASN A 19 13.18 -16.30 24.57
C ASN A 19 11.89 -16.87 25.17
N GLU A 20 11.94 -18.02 25.85
CA GLU A 20 10.75 -18.62 26.47
C GLU A 20 10.22 -17.73 27.59
N PHE A 21 11.12 -17.20 28.42
CA PHE A 21 10.77 -16.22 29.45
C PHE A 21 10.17 -14.95 28.84
N ARG A 22 10.76 -14.41 27.77
CA ARG A 22 10.20 -13.25 27.07
C ARG A 22 8.78 -13.52 26.55
N TYR A 23 8.55 -14.67 25.90
CA TYR A 23 7.24 -15.02 25.40
C TYR A 23 6.21 -15.27 26.51
N LEU A 24 6.64 -15.86 27.63
CA LEU A 24 5.80 -16.00 28.82
C LEU A 24 5.35 -14.64 29.35
N ILE A 25 6.27 -13.68 29.48
CA ILE A 25 5.97 -12.31 29.91
C ILE A 25 5.06 -11.61 28.89
N MET A 26 5.30 -11.79 27.58
CA MET A 26 4.39 -11.27 26.54
C MET A 26 2.98 -11.83 26.69
N GLY A 27 2.84 -13.13 26.93
CA GLY A 27 1.54 -13.76 27.18
C GLY A 27 0.87 -13.22 28.45
N TYR A 28 1.62 -13.11 29.54
CA TYR A 28 1.13 -12.57 30.81
C TYR A 28 0.66 -11.11 30.69
N LEU A 29 1.37 -10.30 29.91
CA LEU A 29 1.01 -8.90 29.62
C LEU A 29 -0.10 -8.76 28.57
N GLY A 30 -0.64 -9.86 28.03
CA GLY A 30 -1.68 -9.85 27.01
C GLY A 30 -1.22 -9.37 25.63
N LEU A 31 0.10 -9.30 25.39
CA LEU A 31 0.66 -8.84 24.12
C LEU A 31 0.37 -9.82 22.97
N SER A 32 0.13 -11.10 23.27
CA SER A 32 -0.22 -12.11 22.25
C SER A 32 -1.48 -11.74 21.46
N GLU A 33 -2.51 -11.18 22.11
CA GLU A 33 -3.73 -10.74 21.40
C GLU A 33 -3.47 -9.51 20.55
N VAL A 34 -2.61 -8.59 21.02
CA VAL A 34 -2.17 -7.42 20.24
C VAL A 34 -1.41 -7.87 18.99
N MET A 35 -0.48 -8.82 19.11
CA MET A 35 0.27 -9.38 17.98
C MET A 35 -0.66 -10.03 16.96
N LYS A 36 -1.62 -10.84 17.39
CA LYS A 36 -2.61 -11.47 16.51
C LYS A 36 -3.45 -10.44 15.75
N ARG A 37 -3.84 -9.33 16.41
CA ARG A 37 -4.55 -8.23 15.75
C ARG A 37 -3.67 -7.51 14.73
N LEU A 38 -2.38 -7.31 15.03
CA LEU A 38 -1.41 -6.74 14.08
C LEU A 38 -1.24 -7.62 12.85
N GLU A 39 -1.07 -8.93 13.02
CA GLU A 39 -1.03 -9.88 11.89
C GLU A 39 -2.33 -9.85 11.06
N GLY A 40 -3.48 -9.66 11.72
CA GLY A 40 -4.76 -9.42 11.06
C GLY A 40 -4.77 -8.13 10.24
N HIS A 41 -4.17 -7.06 10.75
CA HIS A 41 -4.03 -5.79 10.02
C HIS A 41 -3.04 -5.90 8.85
N ASP A 42 -1.91 -6.60 9.01
CA ASP A 42 -0.94 -6.80 7.93
C ASP A 42 -1.57 -7.51 6.73
N ARG A 43 -2.41 -8.52 6.98
CA ARG A 43 -3.18 -9.18 5.92
C ARG A 43 -4.13 -8.23 5.19
N LYS A 44 -4.92 -7.45 5.93
CA LYS A 44 -5.82 -6.45 5.35
C LYS A 44 -5.06 -5.38 4.55
N PHE A 45 -3.89 -4.97 5.05
CA PHE A 45 -3.05 -3.99 4.36
C PHE A 45 -2.52 -4.55 3.04
N ASN A 46 -2.10 -5.82 3.01
CA ASN A 46 -1.70 -6.49 1.79
C ASN A 46 -2.85 -6.63 0.77
N GLU A 47 -4.07 -6.90 1.22
CA GLU A 47 -5.27 -6.90 0.37
C GLU A 47 -5.51 -5.51 -0.26
N VAL A 48 -5.44 -4.44 0.55
CA VAL A 48 -5.57 -3.06 0.06
C VAL A 48 -4.50 -2.72 -0.97
N ILE A 49 -3.24 -3.08 -0.72
CA ILE A 49 -2.14 -2.86 -1.69
C ILE A 49 -2.42 -3.58 -3.01
N THR A 50 -2.99 -4.79 -2.95
CA THR A 50 -3.29 -5.59 -4.13
C THR A 50 -4.38 -4.93 -4.97
N GLU A 51 -5.46 -4.46 -4.35
CA GLU A 51 -6.51 -3.71 -5.05
C GLU A 51 -6.00 -2.37 -5.61
N LEU A 52 -5.13 -1.66 -4.87
CA LEU A 52 -4.51 -0.43 -5.38
C LEU A 52 -3.69 -0.68 -6.65
N LYS A 53 -2.89 -1.76 -6.70
CA LYS A 53 -2.15 -2.13 -7.91
C LYS A 53 -3.10 -2.42 -9.08
N ARG A 54 -4.19 -3.16 -8.83
CA ARG A 54 -5.21 -3.44 -9.85
C ARG A 54 -5.86 -2.16 -10.38
N HIS A 55 -6.16 -1.20 -9.50
CA HIS A 55 -6.68 0.10 -9.90
C HIS A 55 -5.67 0.91 -10.71
N SER A 56 -4.39 0.91 -10.34
CA SER A 56 -3.33 1.55 -11.14
C SER A 56 -3.25 0.98 -12.55
N GLU A 57 -3.29 -0.34 -12.72
CA GLU A 57 -3.30 -0.97 -14.05
C GLU A 57 -4.52 -0.59 -14.90
N ILE A 58 -5.69 -0.43 -14.27
CA ILE A 58 -6.91 0.03 -14.95
C ILE A 58 -6.76 1.47 -15.40
N LEU A 59 -6.22 2.35 -14.54
CA LEU A 59 -5.96 3.74 -14.89
C LEU A 59 -5.00 3.86 -16.06
N GLU A 60 -3.90 3.11 -16.08
CA GLU A 60 -2.97 3.09 -17.22
C GLU A 60 -3.63 2.62 -18.53
N LYS A 61 -4.59 1.69 -18.46
CA LYS A 61 -5.39 1.29 -19.64
C LYS A 61 -6.32 2.41 -20.09
N HIS A 62 -6.93 3.13 -19.15
CA HIS A 62 -7.78 4.28 -19.46
C HIS A 62 -6.97 5.42 -20.09
N ASP A 63 -5.80 5.73 -19.56
CA ASP A 63 -4.92 6.77 -20.11
C ASP A 63 -4.52 6.47 -21.56
N ARG A 64 -4.21 5.21 -21.87
CA ARG A 64 -3.94 4.78 -23.26
C ARG A 64 -5.13 5.01 -24.18
N LYS A 65 -6.32 4.54 -23.78
CA LYS A 65 -7.55 4.75 -24.57
C LYS A 65 -7.88 6.24 -24.74
N PHE A 66 -7.66 7.03 -23.69
CA PHE A 66 -7.90 8.47 -23.75
C PHE A 66 -6.95 9.16 -24.74
N ASN A 67 -5.67 8.77 -24.75
CA ASN A 67 -4.69 9.27 -25.72
C ASN A 67 -5.02 8.87 -27.18
N GLU A 68 -5.55 7.66 -27.39
CA GLU A 68 -6.06 7.23 -28.70
C GLU A 68 -7.21 8.13 -29.16
N VAL A 69 -8.19 8.38 -28.29
CA VAL A 69 -9.32 9.28 -28.59
C VAL A 69 -8.84 10.70 -28.92
N ILE A 70 -7.88 11.24 -28.16
CA ILE A 70 -7.30 12.56 -28.46
C ILE A 70 -6.64 12.57 -29.85
N THR A 71 -5.94 11.51 -30.21
CA THR A 71 -5.30 11.39 -31.52
C THR A 71 -6.33 11.39 -32.65
N GLU A 72 -7.42 10.63 -32.52
CA GLU A 72 -8.49 10.61 -33.51
C GLU A 72 -9.20 11.97 -33.62
N LEU A 73 -9.46 12.64 -32.48
CA LEU A 73 -10.05 13.97 -32.47
C LEU A 73 -9.17 15.00 -33.22
N LYS A 74 -7.85 14.95 -33.02
CA LYS A 74 -6.92 15.80 -33.77
C LYS A 74 -7.02 15.57 -35.29
N ARG A 75 -7.06 14.30 -35.73
CA ARG A 75 -7.24 13.95 -37.15
C ARG A 75 -8.56 14.47 -37.70
N HIS A 76 -9.65 14.30 -36.97
CA HIS A 76 -10.95 14.83 -37.38
C HIS A 76 -10.92 16.35 -37.52
N SER A 77 -10.30 17.08 -36.58
CA SER A 77 -10.14 18.54 -36.69
C SER A 77 -9.35 18.92 -37.94
N GLU A 78 -8.25 18.25 -38.25
CA GLU A 78 -7.47 18.51 -39.47
C GLU A 78 -8.26 18.28 -40.77
N ILE A 79 -9.12 17.25 -40.79
CA ILE A 79 -9.99 16.95 -41.93
C ILE A 79 -11.03 18.05 -42.09
N LEU A 80 -11.65 18.49 -41.00
CA LEU A 80 -12.63 19.58 -41.03
C LEU A 80 -12.00 20.89 -41.53
N GLU A 81 -10.81 21.26 -41.05
CA GLU A 81 -10.08 22.43 -41.56
C GLU A 81 -9.76 22.34 -43.06
N LYS A 82 -9.47 21.13 -43.57
CA LYS A 82 -9.28 20.93 -45.02
C LYS A 82 -10.59 21.08 -45.80
N HIS A 83 -11.70 20.60 -45.26
CA HIS A 83 -13.02 20.76 -45.89
C HIS A 83 -13.46 22.23 -45.91
N ASP A 84 -13.29 22.96 -44.81
CA ASP A 84 -13.63 24.38 -44.72
C ASP A 84 -12.84 25.21 -45.74
N ARG A 85 -11.54 24.93 -45.92
CA ARG A 85 -10.72 25.59 -46.95
C ARG A 85 -11.26 25.35 -48.36
N LYS A 86 -11.53 24.09 -48.72
CA LYS A 86 -12.06 23.74 -50.05
C LYS A 86 -13.43 24.37 -50.32
N PHE A 87 -14.28 24.46 -49.30
CA PHE A 87 -15.59 25.08 -49.44
C PHE A 87 -15.48 26.59 -49.69
N ASN A 88 -14.55 27.27 -49.01
CA ASN A 88 -14.33 28.71 -49.19
C ASN A 88 -13.62 29.09 -50.51
N GLU A 89 -13.13 28.11 -51.27
CA GLU A 89 -12.46 28.29 -52.57
C GLU A 89 -13.43 28.15 -53.77
N ILE A 90 -14.71 27.81 -53.54
CA ILE A 90 -15.78 27.65 -54.56
C ILE A 90 -16.74 28.84 -54.49
#